data_AF-A0A951S9S1-F1
#
_entry.id   AF-A0A951S9S1-F1
#
_cell.length_a   1.000
_cell.length_b   1.000
_cell.length_c   1.000
_cell.angle_alpha   90.00
_cell.angle_beta   90.00
_cell.angle_gamma   90.00
#
_symmetry.space_group_name_H-M   'P 1'
#
loop_
_entity.id
_entity.type
_entity.pdbx_description
1 polymer ?
#
loop_
_entity_poly.entity_id
_entity_poly.type
_entity_poly.pdbx_seq_one_letter_code
_entity_poly.pdbx_strand_id
1 'polypeptide(L)'
;MKVLRNNIIVFVLSTIFIFIQSCTLEDDYVPPQSIVTTDSSEYNGTLKVEVYTASGAKDNNAIVYLFANYEDLKNNLALNSIPTNASGVSNFGYLLQGNYYLLAYNKSDVTARDTAVAQVLGKQSITRIMQLKH
;
A
#
# COMPACT_ATOMS: atom_id res chain seq x y z
N MET A 1 -10.56 68.91 -25.20
CA MET A 1 -9.99 67.56 -25.44
C MET A 1 -8.60 67.29 -24.83
N LYS A 2 -7.96 68.21 -24.07
CA LYS A 2 -6.64 67.95 -23.45
C LYS A 2 -6.71 67.28 -22.07
N VAL A 3 -7.79 67.49 -21.31
CA VAL A 3 -7.91 66.99 -19.92
C VAL A 3 -8.20 65.48 -19.87
N LEU A 4 -8.95 64.94 -20.85
CA LEU A 4 -9.31 63.51 -20.90
C LEU A 4 -8.09 62.60 -21.15
N ARG A 5 -7.06 63.09 -21.86
CA ARG A 5 -5.83 62.35 -22.15
C ARG A 5 -4.91 62.23 -20.92
N ASN A 6 -4.93 63.21 -20.01
CA ASN A 6 -4.05 63.23 -18.84
C ASN A 6 -4.51 62.24 -17.76
N ASN A 7 -5.81 62.04 -17.62
CA ASN A 7 -6.39 61.09 -16.65
C ASN A 7 -6.19 59.62 -17.05
N ILE A 8 -6.12 59.34 -18.36
CA ILE A 8 -5.84 57.97 -18.87
C ILE A 8 -4.38 57.58 -18.57
N ILE A 9 -3.43 58.51 -18.68
CA ILE A 9 -2.01 58.22 -18.41
C ILE A 9 -1.78 57.90 -16.93
N VAL A 10 -2.45 58.63 -16.02
CA VAL A 10 -2.38 58.36 -14.57
C VAL A 10 -3.00 57.01 -14.22
N PHE A 11 -4.11 56.64 -14.86
CA PHE A 11 -4.78 55.36 -14.64
C PHE A 11 -3.96 54.16 -15.16
N VAL A 12 -3.26 54.33 -16.29
CA VAL A 12 -2.36 53.30 -16.85
C VAL A 12 -1.09 53.14 -16.02
N LEU A 13 -0.55 54.24 -15.45
CA LEU A 13 0.61 54.15 -14.54
C LEU A 13 0.26 53.47 -13.20
N SER A 14 -0.94 53.68 -12.65
CA SER A 14 -1.33 53.06 -11.37
C SER A 14 -1.56 51.55 -11.49
N THR A 15 -1.92 51.05 -12.67
CA THR A 15 -2.12 49.59 -12.89
C THR A 15 -0.81 48.81 -13.03
N ILE A 16 0.30 49.45 -13.39
CA ILE A 16 1.60 48.78 -13.58
C ILE A 16 2.28 48.47 -12.23
N PHE A 17 1.99 49.25 -11.18
CA PHE A 17 2.57 49.03 -9.84
C PHE A 17 1.95 47.87 -9.06
N ILE A 18 0.81 47.34 -9.47
CA ILE A 18 0.07 46.28 -8.74
C ILE A 18 0.64 44.88 -9.06
N PHE A 19 1.46 44.74 -10.10
CA PHE A 19 1.98 43.43 -10.54
C PHE A 19 3.37 43.03 -10.01
N ILE A 20 4.01 43.84 -9.16
CA ILE A 20 5.34 43.56 -8.60
C ILE A 20 5.33 43.07 -7.14
N GLN A 21 4.15 42.83 -6.57
CA GLN A 21 4.00 42.33 -5.19
C GLN A 21 3.37 40.93 -5.21
N SER A 22 4.19 39.91 -5.45
CA SER A 22 4.12 38.59 -4.80
C SER A 22 4.85 37.54 -5.63
N CYS A 23 6.17 37.50 -5.47
CA CYS A 23 6.93 36.29 -5.70
C CYS A 23 7.90 36.17 -4.53
N THR A 24 7.35 35.84 -3.36
CA THR A 24 8.17 35.26 -2.30
C THR A 24 8.59 33.89 -2.80
N LEU A 25 9.90 33.71 -3.03
CA LEU A 25 10.48 32.38 -3.07
C LEU A 25 10.20 31.79 -1.68
N GLU A 26 9.16 30.95 -1.59
CA GLU A 26 9.13 29.96 -0.52
C GLU A 26 10.39 29.11 -0.75
N ASP A 27 11.37 29.26 0.14
CA ASP A 27 12.35 28.20 0.30
C ASP A 27 11.53 26.96 0.63
N ASP A 28 11.47 26.02 -0.32
CA ASP A 28 10.83 24.73 -0.14
C ASP A 28 11.43 24.11 1.13
N TYR A 29 10.71 24.25 2.25
CA TYR A 29 11.04 23.58 3.47
C TYR A 29 10.79 22.10 3.21
N VAL A 30 11.82 21.42 2.71
CA VAL A 30 11.86 19.97 2.66
C VAL A 30 12.14 19.54 4.10
N PRO A 31 11.15 18.98 4.82
CA PRO A 31 11.40 18.51 6.17
C PRO A 31 12.59 17.53 6.11
N PRO A 32 13.55 17.63 7.04
CA PRO A 32 14.69 16.72 7.06
C PRO A 32 14.15 15.29 7.08
N GLN A 33 14.37 14.56 5.99
CA GLN A 33 13.99 13.16 5.92
C GLN A 33 14.88 12.42 6.92
N SER A 34 14.25 11.79 7.91
CA SER A 34 14.98 10.95 8.86
C SER A 34 15.64 9.82 8.07
N ILE A 35 16.97 9.80 8.04
CA ILE A 35 17.69 8.60 7.61
C ILE A 35 17.44 7.55 8.68
N VAL A 36 16.64 6.54 8.36
CA VAL A 36 16.40 5.41 9.24
C VAL A 36 17.70 4.59 9.32
N THR A 37 18.49 4.82 10.37
CA THR A 37 19.75 4.08 10.63
C THR A 37 19.54 2.84 11.48
N THR A 38 18.31 2.58 11.95
CA THR A 38 17.96 1.42 12.74
C THR A 38 17.76 0.20 11.83
N ASP A 39 18.55 -0.84 12.06
CA ASP A 39 18.31 -2.15 11.47
C ASP A 39 17.00 -2.72 12.01
N SER A 40 15.95 -2.75 11.18
CA SER A 40 14.66 -3.31 11.55
C SER A 40 14.61 -4.84 11.48
N SER A 41 15.75 -5.50 11.19
CA SER A 41 15.84 -6.97 11.10
C SER A 41 15.29 -7.67 12.34
N GLU A 42 15.36 -7.02 13.51
CA GLU A 42 14.86 -7.57 14.77
C GLU A 42 13.34 -7.73 14.81
N TYR A 43 12.63 -6.89 14.07
CA TYR A 43 11.18 -6.83 14.04
C TYR A 43 10.60 -7.51 12.79
N ASN A 44 11.43 -8.17 11.99
CA ASN A 44 10.99 -8.85 10.77
C ASN A 44 10.83 -10.34 11.02
N GLY A 45 9.70 -10.90 10.61
CA GLY A 45 9.48 -12.34 10.50
C GLY A 45 9.26 -12.75 9.05
N THR A 46 9.10 -14.06 8.79
CA THR A 46 8.70 -14.55 7.47
C THR A 46 7.33 -15.21 7.50
N LEU A 47 6.57 -15.06 6.42
CA LEU A 47 5.24 -15.66 6.27
C LEU A 47 5.16 -16.50 5.00
N LYS A 48 4.88 -17.79 5.18
CA LYS A 48 4.55 -18.75 4.13
C LYS A 48 3.09 -19.17 4.28
N VAL A 49 2.38 -19.29 3.18
CA VAL A 49 1.01 -19.81 3.13
C VAL A 49 0.96 -21.06 2.28
N GLU A 50 0.38 -22.10 2.84
CA GLU A 50 0.16 -23.38 2.21
C GLU A 50 -1.33 -23.55 1.92
N VAL A 51 -1.69 -23.58 0.64
CA VAL A 51 -3.08 -23.63 0.21
C VAL A 51 -3.45 -25.05 -0.19
N TYR A 52 -4.60 -25.50 0.29
CA TYR A 52 -5.17 -26.80 0.01
C TYR A 52 -6.58 -26.65 -0.55
N THR A 53 -6.91 -27.53 -1.48
CA THR A 53 -8.28 -27.76 -1.96
C THR A 53 -9.15 -28.38 -0.86
N ALA A 54 -10.47 -28.40 -1.06
CA ALA A 54 -11.41 -29.05 -0.14
C ALA A 54 -11.08 -30.54 0.08
N SER A 55 -10.53 -31.24 -0.92
CA SER A 55 -10.13 -32.65 -0.84
C SER A 55 -8.81 -32.87 -0.10
N GLY A 56 -8.11 -31.80 0.32
CA GLY A 56 -6.84 -31.90 1.03
C GLY A 56 -5.61 -32.02 0.13
N ALA A 57 -5.76 -31.89 -1.19
CA ALA A 57 -4.63 -31.75 -2.10
C ALA A 57 -4.10 -30.30 -2.11
N LYS A 58 -2.79 -30.10 -2.28
CA LYS A 58 -2.19 -28.77 -2.47
C LYS A 58 -2.77 -28.09 -3.71
N ASP A 59 -3.18 -26.84 -3.57
CA ASP A 59 -3.69 -26.05 -4.68
C ASP A 59 -2.58 -25.17 -5.27
N ASN A 60 -2.15 -25.48 -6.49
CA ASN A 60 -1.13 -24.71 -7.22
C ASN A 60 -1.72 -23.61 -8.12
N ASN A 61 -3.05 -23.45 -8.14
CA ASN A 61 -3.77 -22.45 -8.92
C ASN A 61 -4.52 -21.43 -8.04
N ALA A 62 -4.11 -21.30 -6.78
CA ALA A 62 -4.65 -20.28 -5.89
C ALA A 62 -3.86 -18.97 -5.96
N ILE A 63 -4.46 -17.92 -5.43
CA ILE A 63 -3.80 -16.66 -5.12
C ILE A 63 -4.12 -16.29 -3.68
N VAL A 64 -3.10 -15.83 -2.96
CA VAL A 64 -3.22 -15.41 -1.56
C VAL A 64 -2.98 -13.91 -1.48
N TYR A 65 -3.95 -13.20 -0.90
CA TYR A 65 -3.90 -11.77 -0.64
C TYR A 65 -3.57 -11.53 0.83
N LEU A 66 -2.75 -10.52 1.08
CA LEU A 66 -2.34 -10.06 2.40
C LEU A 66 -2.93 -8.66 2.65
N PHE A 67 -3.55 -8.48 3.81
CA PHE A 67 -4.14 -7.21 4.24
C PHE A 67 -3.59 -6.82 5.61
N ALA A 68 -3.43 -5.51 5.84
CA ALA A 68 -2.92 -5.00 7.11
C ALA A 68 -3.95 -5.15 8.24
N ASN A 69 -5.23 -5.02 7.91
CA ASN A 69 -6.33 -5.07 8.88
C ASN A 69 -7.62 -5.61 8.22
N TYR A 70 -8.66 -5.78 9.04
CA TYR A 70 -9.95 -6.34 8.58
C TYR A 70 -10.73 -5.39 7.67
N GLU A 71 -10.59 -4.08 7.84
CA GLU A 71 -11.28 -3.09 7.03
C GLU A 71 -10.72 -3.06 5.60
N ASP A 72 -9.39 -3.19 5.47
CA ASP A 72 -8.73 -3.36 4.17
C ASP A 72 -9.23 -4.62 3.46
N LEU A 73 -9.42 -5.73 4.18
CA LEU A 73 -9.98 -6.96 3.62
C LEU A 73 -11.40 -6.75 3.08
N LYS A 74 -12.26 -6.03 3.83
CA LYS A 74 -13.63 -5.71 3.39
C LYS A 74 -13.66 -4.83 2.15
N ASN A 75 -12.76 -3.86 2.08
CA ASN A 75 -12.66 -2.92 0.98
C ASN A 75 -11.76 -3.42 -0.17
N ASN A 76 -11.25 -4.65 -0.06
CA ASN A 76 -10.34 -5.27 -1.03
C ASN A 76 -9.06 -4.44 -1.32
N LEU A 77 -8.49 -3.84 -0.28
CA LEU A 77 -7.28 -3.02 -0.32
C LEU A 77 -6.08 -3.85 0.14
N ALA A 78 -5.65 -4.80 -0.68
CA ALA A 78 -4.53 -5.69 -0.34
C ALA A 78 -3.18 -4.95 -0.34
N LEU A 79 -2.34 -5.26 0.65
CA LEU A 79 -0.93 -4.83 0.66
C LEU A 79 -0.14 -5.53 -0.44
N ASN A 80 -0.41 -6.83 -0.63
CA ASN A 80 0.28 -7.66 -1.59
C ASN A 80 -0.58 -8.89 -1.94
N SER A 81 -0.31 -9.51 -3.08
CA SER A 81 -0.90 -10.78 -3.49
C SER A 81 0.15 -11.67 -4.14
N ILE A 82 0.21 -12.93 -3.74
CA ILE A 82 1.18 -13.89 -4.25
C ILE A 82 0.43 -15.13 -4.74
N PRO A 83 0.64 -15.56 -6.01
CA PRO A 83 0.08 -16.81 -6.50
C PRO A 83 0.82 -18.00 -5.89
N THR A 84 0.11 -19.10 -5.69
CA THR A 84 0.75 -20.34 -5.27
C THR A 84 1.69 -20.88 -6.35
N ASN A 85 2.82 -21.43 -5.94
CA ASN A 85 3.73 -22.17 -6.81
C ASN A 85 3.26 -23.63 -7.05
N ALA A 86 4.07 -24.42 -7.75
CA ALA A 86 3.79 -25.83 -8.06
C ALA A 86 3.56 -26.72 -6.82
N SER A 87 4.01 -26.31 -5.63
CA SER A 87 3.82 -27.03 -4.37
C SER A 87 2.63 -26.51 -3.54
N GLY A 88 1.81 -25.61 -4.10
CA GLY A 88 0.69 -24.98 -3.42
C GLY A 88 1.11 -23.99 -2.33
N VAL A 89 2.27 -23.34 -2.52
CA VAL A 89 2.86 -22.42 -1.55
C VAL A 89 2.90 -21.00 -2.10
N SER A 90 2.46 -20.04 -1.28
CA SER A 90 2.71 -18.61 -1.48
C SER A 90 3.67 -18.11 -0.39
N ASN A 91 4.80 -17.51 -0.77
CA ASN A 91 5.80 -17.02 0.18
C ASN A 91 5.90 -15.49 0.13
N PHE A 92 5.52 -14.83 1.22
CA PHE A 92 5.55 -13.37 1.35
C PHE A 92 6.91 -12.79 1.73
N GLY A 93 7.91 -13.65 1.96
CA GLY A 93 9.24 -13.20 2.36
C GLY A 93 9.22 -12.58 3.75
N TYR A 94 9.95 -11.48 3.92
CA TYR A 94 10.05 -10.76 5.19
C TYR A 94 8.92 -9.75 5.34
N LEU A 95 8.23 -9.80 6.47
CA LEU A 95 7.18 -8.87 6.87
C LEU A 95 7.51 -8.29 8.24
N LEU A 96 7.13 -7.03 8.48
CA LEU A 96 7.16 -6.44 9.81
C LEU A 96 6.29 -7.27 10.76
N GLN A 97 6.71 -7.39 12.02
CA GLN A 97 5.93 -7.99 13.09
C GLN A 97 4.55 -7.35 13.15
N GLY A 98 3.51 -8.18 13.22
CA GLY A 98 2.13 -7.71 13.23
C GLY A 98 1.12 -8.82 12.95
N ASN A 99 -0.16 -8.47 13.06
CA ASN A 99 -1.25 -9.33 12.64
C ASN A 99 -1.66 -8.95 11.22
N TYR A 100 -1.76 -9.95 10.36
CA TYR A 100 -2.18 -9.78 8.98
C TYR A 100 -3.38 -10.64 8.69
N TYR A 101 -4.25 -10.14 7.82
CA TYR A 101 -5.40 -10.87 7.31
C TYR A 101 -5.03 -11.48 5.96
N LEU A 102 -5.47 -12.70 5.73
CA LEU A 102 -5.22 -13.47 4.53
C LEU A 102 -6.55 -13.83 3.88
N LEU A 103 -6.62 -13.70 2.55
CA LEU A 103 -7.68 -14.26 1.72
C LEU A 103 -7.03 -15.13 0.66
N ALA A 104 -7.42 -16.38 0.55
CA ALA A 104 -7.02 -17.26 -0.54
C ALA A 104 -8.26 -17.64 -1.36
N TYR A 105 -8.13 -17.69 -2.68
CA TYR A 105 -9.14 -18.28 -3.55
C TYR A 105 -8.51 -18.97 -4.76
N ASN A 106 -9.22 -19.92 -5.35
CA ASN A 106 -8.78 -20.59 -6.58
C ASN A 106 -9.06 -19.69 -7.79
N LYS A 107 -8.06 -19.47 -8.66
CA LYS A 107 -8.22 -18.57 -9.82
C LYS A 107 -9.25 -19.07 -10.84
N SER A 108 -9.43 -20.40 -10.93
CA SER A 108 -10.43 -21.02 -11.81
C SER A 108 -11.80 -21.13 -11.16
N ASP A 109 -11.87 -21.08 -9.83
CA ASP A 109 -13.12 -21.09 -9.07
C ASP A 109 -13.02 -20.14 -7.87
N VAL A 110 -13.43 -18.90 -8.10
CA VAL A 110 -13.39 -17.83 -7.09
C VAL A 110 -14.34 -18.06 -5.92
N THR A 111 -15.25 -19.04 -6.02
CA THR A 111 -16.16 -19.40 -4.91
C THR A 111 -15.43 -20.23 -3.85
N ALA A 112 -14.45 -21.03 -4.27
CA ALA A 112 -13.59 -21.78 -3.37
C ALA A 112 -12.57 -20.83 -2.73
N ARG A 113 -12.86 -20.42 -1.49
CA ARG A 113 -12.06 -19.44 -0.75
C ARG A 113 -11.86 -19.81 0.71
N ASP A 114 -10.86 -19.20 1.32
CA ASP A 114 -10.60 -19.26 2.76
C ASP A 114 -10.07 -17.92 3.25
N THR A 115 -10.39 -17.57 4.50
CA THR A 115 -9.89 -16.37 5.16
C THR A 115 -9.26 -16.73 6.48
N ALA A 116 -8.07 -16.20 6.74
CA ALA A 116 -7.34 -16.50 7.96
C ALA A 116 -6.64 -15.25 8.52
N VAL A 117 -6.19 -15.35 9.77
CA VAL A 117 -5.28 -14.38 10.37
C VAL A 117 -3.94 -15.06 10.59
N ALA A 118 -2.85 -14.35 10.31
CA ALA A 118 -1.50 -14.77 10.60
C ALA A 118 -0.81 -13.71 11.47
N GLN A 119 -0.20 -14.15 12.57
CA GLN A 119 0.65 -13.29 13.39
C GLN A 119 2.11 -13.51 12.96
N VAL A 120 2.72 -12.47 12.42
CA VAL A 120 4.15 -12.43 12.13
C VAL A 120 4.88 -11.98 13.38
N LEU A 121 5.83 -12.80 13.83
CA LEU A 121 6.68 -12.52 14.98
C LEU A 121 8.12 -12.26 14.49
N GLY A 122 8.80 -11.29 15.12
CA GLY A 122 10.19 -10.97 14.79
C GLY A 122 11.10 -12.21 14.90
N LYS A 123 12.01 -12.35 13.93
CA LYS A 123 12.99 -13.44 13.81
C LYS A 123 12.39 -14.85 13.68
N GLN A 124 11.09 -14.97 13.42
CA GLN A 124 10.41 -16.26 13.25
C GLN A 124 9.93 -16.49 11.83
N SER A 125 9.83 -17.76 11.46
CA SER A 125 9.21 -18.20 10.21
C SER A 125 7.88 -18.86 10.50
N ILE A 126 6.80 -18.24 10.02
CA ILE A 126 5.43 -18.67 10.25
C ILE A 126 4.89 -19.31 8.96
N THR A 127 4.33 -20.51 9.09
CA THR A 127 3.59 -21.15 7.98
C THR A 127 2.11 -21.22 8.36
N ARG A 128 1.26 -20.64 7.52
CA ARG A 128 -0.20 -20.71 7.66
C ARG A 128 -0.77 -21.69 6.65
N ILE A 129 -1.65 -22.57 7.11
CA ILE A 129 -2.43 -23.46 6.25
C ILE A 129 -3.78 -22.81 5.98
N MET A 130 -4.19 -22.81 4.72
CA MET A 130 -5.51 -22.37 4.27
C MET A 130 -6.16 -23.47 3.45
N GLN A 131 -7.45 -23.73 3.67
CA GLN A 131 -8.20 -24.78 3.00
C GLN A 131 -9.40 -24.16 2.29
N LEU A 132 -9.34 -24.14 0.95
CA LEU A 132 -10.39 -23.56 0.12
C LEU A 132 -11.67 -24.40 0.23
N LYS A 133 -12.77 -23.71 0.54
CA LYS A 133 -14.12 -24.30 0.65
C LYS A 133 -15.10 -23.41 -0.09
N HIS A 134 -16.17 -24.02 -0.60
CA HIS A 134 -17.28 -23.31 -1.23
C HIS A 134 -18.18 -22.65 -0.17
#